data_AF-A0A1J4UIL1-F1
#
_entry.id   AF-A0A1J4UIL1-F1
#
_cell.length_a   1.000
_cell.length_b   1.000
_cell.length_c   1.000
_cell.angle_alpha   90.00
_cell.angle_beta   90.00
_cell.angle_gamma   90.00
#
_symmetry.space_group_name_H-M   'P 1'
#
loop_
_entity.id
_entity.type
_entity.pdbx_description
1 polymer ?
#
loop_
_entity_poly.entity_id
_entity_poly.type
_entity_poly.pdbx_seq_one_letter_code
_entity_poly.pdbx_strand_id
1 'polypeptide(L)'
;MVALIALLAAGCLQASASERASKSCEELCLQAVEAGLNLSEGPCLGVLLEQGLENWVCDVSHQPRTPADNMPYNQCSAFLRGEATHFVEVNENCSVFRTQ
;
A
#
# COMPACT_ATOMS: atom_id res chain seq x y z
N MET A 1 -13.78 -23.02 -48.50
CA MET A 1 -13.57 -23.08 -47.04
C MET A 1 -12.55 -22.00 -46.69
N VAL A 2 -12.99 -20.82 -46.26
CA VAL A 2 -12.11 -19.73 -45.80
C VAL A 2 -12.16 -19.80 -44.27
N ALA A 3 -11.09 -20.27 -43.65
CA ALA A 3 -10.97 -20.30 -42.21
C ALA A 3 -10.62 -18.88 -41.73
N LEU A 4 -11.60 -18.21 -41.11
CA LEU A 4 -11.40 -16.94 -40.42
C LEU A 4 -10.65 -17.23 -39.11
N ILE A 5 -9.36 -16.94 -39.06
CA ILE A 5 -8.58 -17.02 -37.81
C ILE A 5 -8.84 -15.72 -37.05
N ALA A 6 -9.72 -15.77 -36.06
CA ALA A 6 -9.87 -14.70 -35.08
C ALA A 6 -8.70 -14.78 -34.08
N LEU A 7 -7.68 -13.95 -34.26
CA LEU A 7 -6.69 -13.68 -33.22
C LEU A 7 -7.38 -12.84 -32.13
N LEU A 8 -7.87 -13.51 -31.09
CA LEU A 8 -8.22 -12.87 -29.82
C LEU A 8 -6.91 -12.48 -29.13
N ALA A 9 -6.48 -11.24 -29.32
CA ALA A 9 -5.44 -10.63 -28.50
C ALA A 9 -6.00 -10.42 -27.09
N ALA A 10 -5.92 -11.46 -26.26
CA ALA A 10 -6.06 -11.35 -24.81
C ALA A 10 -4.81 -10.66 -24.26
N GLY A 11 -4.72 -9.33 -24.45
CA GLY A 11 -3.77 -8.52 -23.70
C GLY A 11 -4.22 -8.49 -22.24
N CYS A 12 -3.59 -9.28 -21.38
CA CYS A 12 -3.79 -9.18 -19.94
C CYS A 12 -3.35 -7.79 -19.48
N LEU A 13 -4.29 -6.93 -19.09
CA LEU A 13 -3.99 -5.78 -18.25
C LEU A 13 -3.59 -6.31 -16.87
N GLN A 14 -2.29 -6.45 -16.62
CA GLN A 14 -1.80 -6.78 -15.30
C GLN A 14 -1.71 -5.49 -14.47
N ALA A 15 -2.25 -5.51 -13.25
CA ALA A 15 -2.18 -4.37 -12.34
C ALA A 15 -0.73 -4.00 -12.03
N SER A 16 -0.44 -2.71 -12.02
CA SER A 16 0.87 -2.15 -11.67
C SER A 16 1.25 -2.49 -10.22
N ALA A 17 2.54 -2.38 -9.89
CA ALA A 17 2.99 -2.55 -8.50
C ALA A 17 2.29 -1.58 -7.54
N SER A 18 2.10 -0.32 -7.95
CA SER A 18 1.38 0.69 -7.18
C SER A 18 -0.08 0.29 -6.93
N GLU A 19 -0.81 -0.16 -7.95
CA GLU A 19 -2.22 -0.57 -7.77
C GLU A 19 -2.34 -1.78 -6.83
N ARG A 20 -1.42 -2.75 -6.96
CA ARG A 20 -1.37 -3.91 -6.05
C ARG A 20 -1.01 -3.51 -4.63
N ALA A 21 -0.03 -2.62 -4.46
CA ALA A 21 0.38 -2.10 -3.17
C ALA A 21 -0.75 -1.31 -2.49
N SER A 22 -1.44 -0.45 -3.24
CA SER A 22 -2.57 0.34 -2.74
C SER A 22 -3.67 -0.55 -2.19
N LYS A 23 -4.06 -1.58 -2.95
CA LYS A 23 -5.05 -2.55 -2.51
C LYS A 23 -4.59 -3.34 -1.28
N SER A 24 -3.35 -3.82 -1.28
CA SER A 24 -2.80 -4.58 -0.15
C SER A 24 -2.71 -3.74 1.13
N CYS A 25 -2.36 -2.45 1.01
CA CYS A 25 -2.32 -1.53 2.14
C CYS A 25 -3.71 -1.17 2.67
N GLU A 26 -4.70 -0.96 1.80
CA GLU A 26 -6.10 -0.77 2.20
C GLU A 26 -6.62 -1.99 2.99
N GLU A 27 -6.39 -3.20 2.47
CA GLU A 27 -6.77 -4.45 3.16
C GLU A 27 -6.06 -4.60 4.52
N LEU A 28 -4.76 -4.30 4.58
CA LEU A 28 -3.99 -4.34 5.83
C LEU A 28 -4.50 -3.31 6.85
N CYS A 29 -4.87 -2.12 6.41
CA CYS A 29 -5.44 -1.09 7.27
C CYS A 29 -6.79 -1.53 7.85
N LEU A 30 -7.67 -2.08 7.01
CA LEU A 30 -8.97 -2.59 7.46
C LEU A 30 -8.81 -3.70 8.50
N GLN A 31 -7.87 -4.62 8.28
CA GLN A 31 -7.54 -5.67 9.26
C GLN A 31 -7.03 -5.09 10.58
N ALA A 32 -6.22 -4.03 10.55
CA ALA A 32 -5.74 -3.35 11.75
C ALA A 32 -6.88 -2.68 12.53
N VAL A 33 -7.83 -2.04 11.84
CA VAL A 33 -9.06 -1.47 12.45
C VAL A 33 -9.91 -2.58 13.08
N GLU A 34 -10.12 -3.68 12.36
CA GLU A 34 -10.86 -4.85 12.87
C GLU A 34 -10.19 -5.47 14.11
N ALA A 35 -8.86 -5.43 14.18
CA ALA A 35 -8.08 -5.87 15.33
C ALA A 35 -8.08 -4.86 16.51
N GLY A 36 -8.73 -3.70 16.35
CA GLY A 36 -8.82 -2.66 17.37
C GLY A 36 -7.58 -1.78 17.51
N LEU A 37 -6.71 -1.73 16.49
CA LEU A 37 -5.56 -0.83 16.47
C LEU A 37 -6.04 0.63 16.39
N ASN A 38 -5.48 1.51 17.23
CA ASN A 38 -5.71 2.93 17.11
C ASN A 38 -4.85 3.53 15.99
N LEU A 39 -5.49 4.12 14.98
CA LEU A 39 -4.83 4.71 13.82
C LEU A 39 -4.54 6.22 13.98
N SER A 40 -5.04 6.87 15.05
CA SER A 40 -4.99 8.34 15.22
C SER A 40 -3.59 8.94 15.32
N GLU A 41 -2.59 8.12 15.64
CA GLU A 41 -1.21 8.56 15.75
C GLU A 41 -0.43 8.35 14.45
N GLY A 42 -1.06 7.87 13.38
CA GLY A 42 -0.39 7.55 12.12
C GLY A 42 0.61 6.39 12.22
N PRO A 43 0.24 5.21 12.78
CA PRO A 43 1.17 4.11 12.89
C PRO A 43 1.50 3.50 11.52
N CYS A 44 2.74 3.04 11.37
CA CYS A 44 3.09 2.08 10.34
C CYS A 44 2.27 0.79 10.50
N LEU A 45 1.72 0.29 9.39
CA LEU A 45 0.99 -0.97 9.36
C LEU A 45 1.87 -2.16 8.95
N GLY A 46 2.98 -1.91 8.24
CA GLY A 46 4.01 -2.91 7.97
C GLY A 46 4.54 -2.91 6.55
N VAL A 47 5.35 -3.92 6.24
CA VAL A 47 5.86 -4.21 4.89
C VAL A 47 4.79 -4.99 4.12
N LEU A 48 4.59 -4.64 2.85
CA LEU A 48 3.70 -5.38 1.96
C LEU A 48 4.43 -6.62 1.42
N LEU A 49 4.10 -7.79 1.96
CA LEU A 49 4.81 -9.03 1.61
C LEU A 49 4.24 -9.75 0.38
N GLU A 50 3.21 -9.18 -0.26
CA GLU A 50 2.58 -9.81 -1.41
C GLU A 50 3.35 -9.58 -2.72
N GLN A 51 3.69 -10.67 -3.41
CA GLN A 51 4.05 -10.69 -4.84
C GLN A 51 5.02 -9.58 -5.31
N GLY A 52 6.23 -9.50 -4.76
CA GLY A 52 7.24 -8.56 -5.26
C GLY A 52 7.06 -7.12 -4.76
N LEU A 53 6.41 -6.95 -3.59
CA LEU A 53 6.22 -5.66 -2.93
C LEU A 53 7.11 -5.50 -1.69
N GLU A 54 8.16 -6.31 -1.53
CA GLU A 54 8.95 -6.38 -0.30
C GLU A 54 9.67 -5.06 0.05
N ASN A 55 9.80 -4.14 -0.92
CA ASN A 55 10.33 -2.79 -0.73
C ASN A 55 9.25 -1.70 -0.56
N TRP A 56 7.99 -2.09 -0.34
CA TRP A 56 6.84 -1.23 -0.07
C TRP A 56 6.40 -1.32 1.38
N VAL A 57 6.00 -0.19 1.95
CA VAL A 57 5.36 -0.12 3.26
C VAL A 57 4.00 0.55 3.19
N CYS A 58 3.14 0.19 4.14
CA CYS A 58 1.85 0.80 4.36
C CYS A 58 1.91 1.71 5.59
N ASP A 59 1.68 3.00 5.37
CA ASP A 59 1.78 4.06 6.39
C ASP A 59 0.42 4.71 6.60
N VAL A 60 -0.03 4.84 7.84
CA VAL A 60 -1.17 5.71 8.16
C VAL A 60 -0.64 7.12 8.32
N SER A 61 -1.21 8.07 7.59
CA SER A 61 -0.74 9.45 7.60
C SER A 61 -1.90 10.45 7.52
N HIS A 62 -1.66 11.65 8.04
CA HIS A 62 -2.61 12.76 7.98
C HIS A 62 -2.40 13.62 6.72
N GLN A 63 -3.49 14.25 6.25
CA GLN A 63 -3.45 15.23 5.17
C GLN A 63 -4.18 16.51 5.60
N PRO A 64 -3.47 17.62 5.90
CA PRO A 64 -2.01 17.79 5.85
C PRO A 64 -1.27 16.97 6.93
N ARG A 65 0.00 16.62 6.66
CA ARG A 65 0.87 15.90 7.59
C ARG A 65 0.95 16.63 8.94
N THR A 66 0.95 15.87 10.02
CA THR A 66 1.10 16.35 11.40
C THR A 66 2.49 16.01 11.95
N PRO A 67 2.89 16.54 13.12
CA PRO A 67 4.13 16.11 13.78
C PRO A 67 4.15 14.62 14.13
N ALA A 68 3.00 14.00 14.42
CA ALA A 68 2.91 12.58 14.76
C ALA A 68 3.40 11.69 13.60
N ASP A 69 3.08 12.06 12.36
CA ASP A 69 3.50 11.35 11.15
C ASP A 69 5.03 11.27 10.96
N ASN A 70 5.77 12.16 11.62
CA ASN A 70 7.23 12.23 11.51
C ASN A 70 7.94 11.55 12.69
N MET A 71 7.21 11.10 13.70
CA MET A 71 7.80 10.46 14.86
C MET A 71 8.43 9.11 14.49
N PRO A 72 9.68 8.83 14.91
CA PRO A 72 10.36 7.59 14.51
C PRO A 72 9.61 6.31 14.91
N TYR A 73 8.83 6.33 15.99
CA TYR A 73 8.05 5.17 16.44
C TYR A 73 6.83 4.88 15.56
N ASN A 74 6.37 5.85 14.77
CA ASN A 74 5.27 5.70 13.82
C ASN A 74 5.77 5.27 12.44
N GLN A 75 7.06 5.45 12.14
CA GLN A 75 7.63 5.08 10.85
C GLN A 75 7.91 3.58 10.76
N CYS A 76 7.71 3.02 9.57
CA CYS A 76 8.01 1.62 9.32
C CYS A 76 9.49 1.30 9.51
N SER A 77 9.79 0.27 10.29
CA SER A 77 11.17 -0.10 10.58
C SER A 77 11.96 -0.48 9.31
N ALA A 78 11.31 -1.05 8.30
CA ALA A 78 11.92 -1.33 7.00
C ALA A 78 12.34 -0.05 6.26
N PHE A 79 11.56 1.02 6.37
CA PHE A 79 11.95 2.33 5.84
C PHE A 79 13.13 2.92 6.63
N LEU A 80 13.07 2.88 7.97
CA LEU A 80 14.14 3.37 8.83
C LEU A 80 15.48 2.63 8.59
N ARG A 81 15.43 1.34 8.22
CA ARG A 81 16.60 0.54 7.84
C ARG A 81 17.03 0.68 6.38
N GLY A 82 16.26 1.38 5.54
CA GLY A 82 16.51 1.52 4.11
C GLY A 82 16.20 0.29 3.26
N GLU A 83 15.44 -0.68 3.81
CA GLU A 83 15.01 -1.90 3.11
C GLU A 83 13.78 -1.64 2.23
N ALA A 84 12.93 -0.69 2.62
CA ALA A 84 11.79 -0.24 1.86
C ALA A 84 11.97 1.22 1.41
N THR A 85 11.63 1.49 0.15
CA THR A 85 11.76 2.82 -0.47
C THR A 85 10.45 3.35 -1.02
N HIS A 86 9.41 2.51 -1.06
CA HIS A 86 8.09 2.88 -1.54
C HIS A 86 7.07 2.89 -0.42
N PHE A 87 6.09 3.78 -0.55
CA PHE A 87 5.03 3.98 0.40
C PHE A 87 3.67 3.92 -0.27
N VAL A 88 2.73 3.33 0.43
CA VAL A 88 1.32 3.65 0.28
C VAL A 88 0.88 4.36 1.55
N GLU A 89 0.33 5.56 1.40
CA GLU A 89 -0.21 6.34 2.51
C GLU A 89 -1.74 6.25 2.47
N VAL A 90 -2.30 5.77 3.58
CA VAL A 90 -3.74 5.74 3.85
C VAL A 90 -4.08 6.72 4.99
N ASN A 91 -5.31 7.21 5.01
CA ASN A 91 -5.83 7.93 6.18
C ASN A 91 -6.39 6.96 7.24
N GLU A 92 -6.87 7.50 8.37
CA GLU A 92 -7.50 6.72 9.45
C GLU A 92 -8.75 5.92 9.01
N ASN A 93 -9.35 6.27 7.87
CA ASN A 93 -10.48 5.56 7.28
C ASN A 93 -10.03 4.55 6.21
N CYS A 94 -8.75 4.18 6.21
CA CYS A 94 -8.12 3.26 5.26
C CYS A 94 -8.22 3.67 3.78
N SER A 95 -8.52 4.93 3.49
CA SER A 95 -8.54 5.42 2.11
C SER A 95 -7.15 5.83 1.67
N VAL A 96 -6.65 5.24 0.58
CA VAL A 96 -5.37 5.60 -0.04
C VAL A 96 -5.46 7.02 -0.61
N PHE A 97 -4.50 7.88 -0.27
CA PHE A 97 -4.40 9.23 -0.84
C PHE A 97 -3.04 9.51 -1.49
N ARG A 98 -2.02 8.67 -1.25
CA ARG A 98 -0.70 8.81 -1.87
C ARG A 98 0.01 7.48 -2.06
N THR A 99 0.77 7.40 -3.15
CA THR A 99 1.66 6.28 -3.48
C THR A 99 2.94 6.85 -4.07
N GLN A 100 4.12 6.40 -3.63
CA GLN A 100 5.43 6.86 -4.11
C GLN A 100 6.53 5.83 -3.93
#